data_AF-A0A3M2RSQ2-F1
#
_entry.id   AF-A0A3M2RSQ2-F1
#
_cell.length_a   1.000
_cell.length_b   1.000
_cell.length_c   1.000
_cell.angle_alpha   90.00
_cell.angle_beta   90.00
_cell.angle_gamma   90.00
#
_symmetry.space_group_name_H-M   'P 1'
#
loop_
_entity.id
_entity.type
_entity.pdbx_description
1 polymer ?
#
loop_
_entity_poly.entity_id
_entity_poly.type
_entity_poly.pdbx_seq_one_letter_code
_entity_poly.pdbx_strand_id
1 'polypeptide(L)'
;MRVTALVLPGLAALASAAPSALNSMSRNARSLFTESMNWMDDYYDSEAGYLFDFSATSALNHDTRSSVWYALGLLARNKGDDATEAEKIITNVIHAQYQDPKDEWYGTYQKEPEEPYVGSPHYPAKIYNSWDPNWRGFVGTTLIMAMEEYSAIISKSTQKLILQSLYNTTKGDEYRFGNTDNTKDNLYPAYSNPSIMRAFVSGWTGRRLHEKNMTTSGEKYAQDIIDLFNRADTLSEFNSGTYTGVSLFGLLLWSKYLPEDSVMTKAAPGMIEHTWEAIGQLWHPGMKNIAGPWDRSYGYDMNRYLSLMALWFWTLIGKENSSLINKASPGFMIHDSCTDHEQPQIMSHMADYAWGPLFAILADHHQSLIPKKVLSGLKRFSGEHTFEASAYYPPFDKVPRNITTWLSDKLTIGAES
;
A
#
# COMPACT_ATOMS: atom_id res chain seq x y z
N MET A 1 29.62 -41.32 53.67
CA MET A 1 30.10 -40.56 52.49
C MET A 1 28.88 -39.94 51.82
N ARG A 2 28.70 -38.62 51.91
CA ARG A 2 27.59 -37.89 51.26
C ARG A 2 28.08 -37.44 49.88
N VAL A 3 27.41 -37.90 48.82
CA VAL A 3 27.64 -37.46 47.45
C VAL A 3 27.05 -36.06 47.28
N THR A 4 27.90 -35.08 47.01
CA THR A 4 27.51 -33.70 46.69
C THR A 4 27.30 -33.62 45.18
N ALA A 5 26.05 -33.44 44.74
CA ALA A 5 25.73 -33.19 43.35
C ALA A 5 26.12 -31.74 43.00
N LEU A 6 27.05 -31.58 42.06
CA LEU A 6 27.34 -30.29 41.44
C LEU A 6 26.22 -29.95 40.45
N VAL A 7 25.45 -28.92 40.76
CA VAL A 7 24.51 -28.29 39.82
C VAL A 7 25.30 -27.27 39.01
N LEU A 8 25.50 -27.51 37.72
CA LEU A 8 25.99 -26.51 36.77
C LEU A 8 24.85 -25.51 36.48
N PRO A 9 25.08 -24.19 36.60
CA PRO A 9 24.13 -23.21 36.10
C PRO A 9 24.21 -23.18 34.58
N GLY A 10 23.13 -23.58 33.91
CA GLY A 10 22.95 -23.38 32.49
C GLY A 10 22.89 -21.88 32.18
N LEU A 11 23.85 -21.41 31.38
CA LEU A 11 23.78 -20.11 30.72
C LEU A 11 22.64 -20.17 29.70
N ALA A 12 21.45 -19.70 30.10
CA ALA A 12 20.42 -19.33 29.15
C ALA A 12 20.97 -18.17 28.31
N ALA A 13 21.24 -18.43 27.03
CA ALA A 13 21.50 -17.37 26.08
C ALA A 13 20.22 -16.52 26.01
N LEU A 14 20.26 -15.32 26.60
CA LEU A 14 19.29 -14.27 26.32
C LEU A 14 19.45 -13.96 24.83
N ALA A 15 18.59 -14.54 24.00
CA ALA A 15 18.39 -14.07 22.64
C ALA A 15 17.97 -12.61 22.78
N SER A 16 18.86 -11.69 22.45
CA SER A 16 18.51 -10.28 22.36
C SER A 16 17.46 -10.17 21.27
N ALA A 17 16.21 -9.92 21.66
CA ALA A 17 15.15 -9.61 20.71
C ALA A 17 15.64 -8.47 19.81
N ALA A 18 15.48 -8.63 18.49
CA ALA A 18 15.88 -7.58 17.56
C ALA A 18 15.19 -6.26 17.93
N PRO A 19 15.90 -5.12 17.90
CA PRO A 19 15.33 -3.85 18.33
C PRO A 19 14.14 -3.45 17.43
N SER A 20 13.10 -2.90 18.05
CA SER A 20 11.91 -2.41 17.37
C SER A 20 12.23 -1.31 16.34
N ALA A 21 11.63 -1.38 15.15
CA ALA A 21 11.85 -0.41 14.08
C ALA A 21 11.32 0.99 14.43
N LEU A 22 10.35 1.09 15.37
CA LEU A 22 9.75 2.36 15.78
C LEU A 22 10.78 3.39 16.24
N ASN A 23 11.88 2.95 16.87
CA ASN A 23 12.90 3.85 17.40
C ASN A 23 13.64 4.62 16.29
N SER A 24 13.69 4.08 15.07
CA SER A 24 14.33 4.71 13.92
C SER A 24 13.42 5.65 13.15
N MET A 25 12.09 5.47 13.24
CA MET A 25 11.12 6.27 12.49
C MET A 25 11.09 7.74 12.96
N SER A 26 10.91 8.66 12.01
CA SER A 26 10.57 10.05 12.29
C SER A 26 9.29 10.18 13.14
N ARG A 27 9.12 11.32 13.81
CA ARG A 27 7.99 11.54 14.74
C ARG A 27 6.63 11.27 14.10
N ASN A 28 6.41 11.80 12.90
CA ASN A 28 5.14 11.68 12.20
C ASN A 28 4.89 10.26 11.72
N ALA A 29 5.91 9.60 11.15
CA ALA A 29 5.84 8.20 10.75
C ALA A 29 5.55 7.29 11.95
N ARG A 30 6.22 7.50 13.08
CA ARG A 30 5.96 6.77 14.33
C ARG A 30 4.53 6.99 14.83
N SER A 31 4.00 8.21 14.79
CA SER A 31 2.62 8.50 15.19
C SER A 31 1.62 7.79 14.29
N LEU A 32 1.77 7.87 12.96
CA LEU A 32 0.92 7.10 12.02
C LEU A 32 0.99 5.60 12.33
N PHE A 33 2.19 5.05 12.45
CA PHE A 33 2.41 3.64 12.75
C PHE A 33 1.69 3.24 14.04
N THR A 34 1.98 3.91 15.16
CA THR A 34 1.44 3.57 16.47
C THR A 34 -0.07 3.66 16.50
N GLU A 35 -0.66 4.72 15.94
CA GLU A 35 -2.11 4.89 15.96
C GLU A 35 -2.83 3.89 15.05
N SER A 36 -2.29 3.59 13.86
CA SER A 36 -2.85 2.57 12.97
C SER A 36 -2.73 1.15 13.55
N MET A 37 -1.62 0.82 14.21
CA MET A 37 -1.42 -0.48 14.85
C MET A 37 -2.35 -0.67 16.03
N ASN A 38 -2.46 0.33 16.92
CA ASN A 38 -3.40 0.26 18.04
C ASN A 38 -4.85 0.10 17.56
N TRP A 39 -5.21 0.73 16.44
CA TRP A 39 -6.53 0.55 15.84
C TRP A 39 -6.74 -0.87 15.28
N MET A 40 -5.75 -1.43 14.58
CA MET A 40 -5.85 -2.81 14.07
C MET A 40 -5.79 -3.86 15.19
N ASP A 41 -5.12 -3.59 16.31
CA ASP A 41 -5.11 -4.48 17.47
C ASP A 41 -6.55 -4.77 17.96
N ASP A 42 -7.47 -3.80 17.87
CA ASP A 42 -8.89 -3.96 18.25
C ASP A 42 -9.67 -4.91 17.31
N TYR A 43 -9.16 -5.16 16.10
CA TYR A 43 -9.76 -6.04 15.10
C TYR A 43 -9.06 -7.40 15.00
N TYR A 44 -7.96 -7.62 15.73
CA TYR A 44 -7.19 -8.84 15.59
C TYR A 44 -7.81 -10.02 16.34
N ASP A 45 -8.20 -11.04 15.59
CA ASP A 45 -8.55 -12.35 16.13
C ASP A 45 -7.29 -13.22 16.22
N SER A 46 -6.70 -13.26 17.41
CA SER A 46 -5.53 -14.10 17.69
C SER A 46 -5.84 -15.61 17.62
N GLU A 47 -7.09 -16.06 17.70
CA GLU A 47 -7.43 -17.48 17.56
C GLU A 47 -7.39 -17.86 16.08
N ALA A 48 -8.04 -17.08 15.22
CA ALA A 48 -8.04 -17.29 13.77
C ALA A 48 -6.69 -16.95 13.12
N GLY A 49 -5.96 -15.95 13.64
CA GLY A 49 -4.77 -15.38 13.02
C GLY A 49 -5.09 -14.49 11.82
N TYR A 50 -6.13 -13.65 11.97
CA TYR A 50 -6.58 -12.68 10.97
C TYR A 50 -7.17 -11.44 11.66
N LEU A 51 -7.24 -10.33 10.93
CA LEU A 51 -8.09 -9.20 11.28
C LEU A 51 -9.52 -9.48 10.86
N PHE A 52 -10.49 -9.07 11.69
CA PHE A 52 -11.87 -8.92 11.26
C PHE A 52 -11.98 -7.83 10.19
N ASP A 53 -12.91 -8.01 9.26
CA ASP A 53 -13.22 -7.02 8.23
C ASP A 53 -13.69 -5.69 8.85
N PHE A 54 -13.16 -4.58 8.33
CA PHE A 54 -13.44 -3.25 8.83
C PHE A 54 -14.79 -2.70 8.35
N SER A 55 -15.38 -3.24 7.28
CA SER A 55 -16.51 -2.62 6.59
C SER A 55 -17.81 -2.62 7.39
N ALA A 56 -17.90 -3.49 8.41
CA ALA A 56 -19.11 -3.77 9.16
C ALA A 56 -20.31 -4.20 8.27
N THR A 57 -20.05 -4.66 7.04
CA THR A 57 -21.10 -5.15 6.12
C THR A 57 -21.49 -6.60 6.39
N SER A 58 -20.59 -7.37 7.00
CA SER A 58 -20.79 -8.74 7.47
C SER A 58 -20.30 -8.89 8.92
N ALA A 59 -21.01 -9.68 9.71
CA ALA A 59 -20.63 -9.92 11.10
C ALA A 59 -19.52 -10.97 11.16
N LEU A 60 -18.40 -10.63 11.79
CA LEU A 60 -17.32 -11.54 12.15
C LEU A 60 -16.62 -12.26 10.97
N ASN A 61 -16.67 -11.71 9.75
CA ASN A 61 -15.82 -12.17 8.67
C ASN A 61 -14.41 -11.59 8.82
N HIS A 62 -13.41 -12.31 8.33
CA HIS A 62 -12.01 -11.89 8.36
C HIS A 62 -11.55 -11.32 7.01
N ASP A 63 -10.60 -10.39 7.01
CA ASP A 63 -10.01 -9.82 5.80
C ASP A 63 -8.56 -10.28 5.60
N THR A 64 -8.27 -10.98 4.51
CA THR A 64 -6.93 -11.51 4.24
C THR A 64 -5.92 -10.41 3.92
N ARG A 65 -6.30 -9.40 3.13
CA ARG A 65 -5.35 -8.38 2.64
C ARG A 65 -4.79 -7.52 3.78
N SER A 66 -5.67 -6.98 4.61
CA SER A 66 -5.29 -6.12 5.74
C SER A 66 -4.58 -6.91 6.82
N SER A 67 -4.89 -8.20 6.99
CA SER A 67 -4.16 -9.09 7.88
C SER A 67 -2.67 -9.15 7.52
N VAL A 68 -2.31 -9.23 6.24
CA VAL A 68 -0.88 -9.22 5.82
C VAL A 68 -0.22 -7.87 6.12
N TRP A 69 -0.94 -6.76 5.95
CA TRP A 69 -0.44 -5.43 6.31
C TRP A 69 -0.19 -5.30 7.81
N TYR A 70 -1.10 -5.82 8.62
CA TYR A 70 -0.95 -5.90 10.06
C TYR A 70 0.21 -6.80 10.47
N ALA A 71 0.42 -7.95 9.81
CA ALA A 71 1.57 -8.82 10.06
C ALA A 71 2.90 -8.10 9.81
N LEU A 72 3.01 -7.27 8.76
CA LEU A 72 4.19 -6.41 8.56
C LEU A 72 4.36 -5.40 9.72
N GLY A 73 3.26 -4.82 10.18
CA GLY A 73 3.25 -3.94 11.35
C GLY A 73 3.69 -4.64 12.63
N LEU A 74 3.24 -5.86 12.88
CA LEU A 74 3.69 -6.69 13.99
C LEU A 74 5.21 -6.94 13.93
N LEU A 75 5.75 -7.31 12.76
CA LEU A 75 7.20 -7.49 12.58
C LEU A 75 7.98 -6.20 12.85
N ALA A 76 7.46 -5.05 12.42
CA ALA A 76 8.08 -3.75 12.67
C ALA A 76 8.01 -3.35 14.16
N ARG A 77 6.89 -3.66 14.83
CA ARG A 77 6.67 -3.39 16.26
C ARG A 77 7.55 -4.26 17.13
N ASN A 78 7.62 -5.55 16.81
CA ASN A 78 8.44 -6.59 17.42
C ASN A 78 8.39 -6.60 18.95
N LYS A 79 7.18 -6.56 19.53
CA LYS A 79 6.95 -6.58 20.97
C LYS A 79 6.24 -7.88 21.37
N GLY A 80 6.70 -8.52 22.44
CA GLY A 80 6.02 -9.70 22.98
C GLY A 80 5.98 -10.84 21.97
N ASP A 81 4.77 -11.28 21.61
CA ASP A 81 4.45 -12.34 20.66
C ASP A 81 4.23 -11.85 19.22
N ASP A 82 4.41 -10.55 18.94
CA ASP A 82 4.19 -9.95 17.62
C ASP A 82 4.83 -10.75 16.47
N ALA A 83 6.08 -11.21 16.61
CA ALA A 83 6.76 -11.98 15.56
C ALA A 83 6.10 -13.35 15.31
N THR A 84 5.65 -14.02 16.38
CA THR A 84 4.95 -15.30 16.28
C THR A 84 3.58 -15.13 15.62
N GLU A 85 2.83 -14.10 16.03
CA GLU A 85 1.52 -13.79 15.45
C GLU A 85 1.62 -13.34 13.99
N ALA A 86 2.66 -12.57 13.64
CA ALA A 86 2.95 -12.22 12.26
C ALA A 86 3.22 -13.46 11.40
N GLU A 87 4.03 -14.40 11.88
CA GLU A 87 4.30 -15.65 11.16
C GLU A 87 3.04 -16.52 11.02
N LYS A 88 2.18 -16.54 12.04
CA LYS A 88 0.88 -17.22 11.99
C LYS A 88 0.02 -16.65 10.87
N ILE A 89 -0.17 -15.33 10.83
CA ILE A 89 -0.96 -14.65 9.78
C ILE A 89 -0.37 -14.93 8.40
N ILE A 90 0.94 -14.72 8.21
CA ILE A 90 1.61 -14.93 6.92
C ILE A 90 1.42 -16.37 6.43
N THR A 91 1.59 -17.35 7.32
CA THR A 91 1.44 -18.77 6.99
C THR A 91 0.00 -19.10 6.60
N ASN A 92 -0.98 -18.60 7.37
CA ASN A 92 -2.40 -18.79 7.09
C ASN A 92 -2.78 -18.22 5.72
N VAL A 93 -2.40 -16.99 5.42
CA VAL A 93 -2.68 -16.34 4.14
C VAL A 93 -2.03 -17.08 2.97
N ILE A 94 -0.79 -17.55 3.12
CA ILE A 94 -0.11 -18.31 2.06
C ILE A 94 -0.79 -19.67 1.83
N HIS A 95 -1.25 -20.34 2.89
CA HIS A 95 -2.01 -21.58 2.75
C HIS A 95 -3.37 -21.37 2.07
N ALA A 96 -3.97 -20.19 2.21
CA ALA A 96 -5.19 -19.76 1.53
C ALA A 96 -4.95 -19.24 0.08
N GLN A 97 -3.71 -19.25 -0.42
CA GLN A 97 -3.42 -18.92 -1.81
C GLN A 97 -3.96 -20.00 -2.75
N TYR A 98 -4.55 -19.62 -3.87
CA TYR A 98 -5.00 -20.58 -4.88
C TYR A 98 -3.83 -21.17 -5.66
N GLN A 99 -3.78 -22.50 -5.74
CA GLN A 99 -2.60 -23.23 -6.26
C GLN A 99 -2.88 -24.07 -7.51
N ASP A 100 -4.12 -24.23 -7.97
CA ASP A 100 -4.40 -24.94 -9.22
C ASP A 100 -4.08 -24.04 -10.43
N PRO A 101 -3.06 -24.36 -11.25
CA PRO A 101 -2.70 -23.55 -12.40
C PRO A 101 -3.76 -23.54 -13.51
N LYS A 102 -4.79 -24.38 -13.44
CA LYS A 102 -5.92 -24.35 -14.39
C LYS A 102 -6.90 -23.21 -14.12
N ASP A 103 -6.88 -22.66 -12.92
CA ASP A 103 -7.83 -21.65 -12.49
C ASP A 103 -7.38 -20.24 -12.89
N GLU A 104 -8.31 -19.39 -13.36
CA GLU A 104 -8.02 -17.99 -13.71
C GLU A 104 -7.49 -17.19 -12.49
N TRP A 105 -7.86 -17.61 -11.28
CA TRP A 105 -7.44 -17.02 -10.01
C TRP A 105 -6.16 -17.65 -9.41
N TYR A 106 -5.45 -18.51 -10.14
CA TYR A 106 -4.17 -19.07 -9.71
C TYR A 106 -3.21 -18.01 -9.14
N GLY A 107 -2.59 -18.28 -8.00
CA GLY A 107 -1.64 -17.39 -7.35
C GLY A 107 -2.22 -16.14 -6.69
N THR A 108 -3.53 -15.87 -6.82
CA THR A 108 -4.20 -14.90 -5.93
C THR A 108 -4.57 -15.57 -4.60
N TYR A 109 -5.12 -14.79 -3.69
CA TYR A 109 -5.47 -15.22 -2.33
C TYR A 109 -6.98 -15.24 -2.16
N GLN A 110 -7.47 -16.09 -1.26
CA GLN A 110 -8.83 -15.93 -0.74
C GLN A 110 -8.98 -14.51 -0.17
N LYS A 111 -10.15 -13.90 -0.40
CA LYS A 111 -10.45 -12.58 0.20
C LYS A 111 -10.70 -12.69 1.68
N GLU A 112 -11.38 -13.76 2.06
CA GLU A 112 -11.79 -14.09 3.42
C GLU A 112 -11.50 -15.58 3.62
N PRO A 113 -10.92 -16.02 4.74
CA PRO A 113 -10.67 -17.44 5.01
C PRO A 113 -11.97 -18.27 5.08
N GLU A 114 -13.12 -17.63 5.34
CA GLU A 114 -14.44 -18.28 5.38
C GLU A 114 -15.05 -18.53 3.99
N GLU A 115 -14.51 -17.95 2.91
CA GLU A 115 -15.18 -17.99 1.61
C GLU A 115 -15.13 -19.39 0.96
N PRO A 116 -16.20 -19.82 0.26
CA PRO A 116 -16.16 -21.06 -0.51
C PRO A 116 -15.09 -21.03 -1.61
N TYR A 117 -14.69 -22.19 -2.11
CA TYR A 117 -13.78 -22.25 -3.25
C TYR A 117 -14.41 -21.58 -4.49
N VAL A 118 -13.65 -20.69 -5.14
CA VAL A 118 -14.07 -19.94 -6.32
C VAL A 118 -14.34 -20.90 -7.48
N GLY A 119 -15.38 -20.62 -8.27
CA GLY A 119 -15.81 -21.48 -9.37
C GLY A 119 -16.66 -22.67 -8.94
N SER A 120 -16.94 -22.85 -7.66
CA SER A 120 -17.93 -23.80 -7.19
C SER A 120 -19.37 -23.39 -7.61
N PRO A 121 -20.34 -24.31 -7.66
CA PRO A 121 -21.73 -23.99 -8.04
C PRO A 121 -22.39 -22.89 -7.20
N HIS A 122 -21.95 -22.70 -5.95
CA HIS A 122 -22.48 -21.72 -5.02
C HIS A 122 -21.62 -20.46 -4.90
N TYR A 123 -20.43 -20.44 -5.50
CA TYR A 123 -19.52 -19.30 -5.50
C TYR A 123 -18.87 -19.16 -6.89
N PRO A 124 -19.67 -18.77 -7.91
CA PRO A 124 -19.23 -18.72 -9.30
C PRO A 124 -18.10 -17.70 -9.49
N ALA A 125 -17.15 -18.05 -10.37
CA ALA A 125 -16.01 -17.19 -10.66
C ALA A 125 -16.46 -15.89 -11.34
N LYS A 126 -16.25 -14.79 -10.64
CA LYS A 126 -16.45 -13.41 -11.07
C LYS A 126 -15.30 -12.55 -10.55
N ILE A 127 -14.48 -12.09 -11.49
CA ILE A 127 -13.36 -11.18 -11.23
C ILE A 127 -13.85 -9.89 -10.58
N TYR A 128 -13.08 -9.35 -9.63
CA TYR A 128 -13.41 -8.20 -8.78
C TYR A 128 -14.64 -8.40 -7.89
N ASN A 129 -15.05 -9.65 -7.67
CA ASN A 129 -16.17 -9.98 -6.80
C ASN A 129 -15.89 -11.22 -5.95
N SER A 130 -15.97 -12.41 -6.54
CA SER A 130 -15.63 -13.68 -5.87
C SER A 130 -14.13 -13.89 -5.71
N TRP A 131 -13.32 -13.23 -6.55
CA TRP A 131 -11.87 -13.18 -6.45
C TRP A 131 -11.38 -11.84 -7.00
N ASP A 132 -10.22 -11.37 -6.52
CA ASP A 132 -9.60 -10.14 -7.02
C ASP A 132 -8.13 -10.42 -7.39
N PRO A 133 -7.75 -10.28 -8.66
CA PRO A 133 -6.38 -10.50 -9.10
C PRO A 133 -5.40 -9.42 -8.61
N ASN A 134 -5.86 -8.23 -8.19
CA ASN A 134 -4.99 -7.17 -7.67
C ASN A 134 -4.36 -7.55 -6.33
N TRP A 135 -4.97 -8.50 -5.60
CA TRP A 135 -4.46 -8.97 -4.30
C TRP A 135 -3.10 -9.63 -4.41
N ARG A 136 -2.75 -10.15 -5.59
CA ARG A 136 -1.38 -10.59 -5.93
C ARG A 136 -0.35 -9.50 -5.63
N GLY A 137 -0.61 -8.28 -6.10
CA GLY A 137 0.26 -7.12 -5.85
C GLY A 137 0.22 -6.67 -4.39
N PHE A 138 -0.97 -6.48 -3.82
CA PHE A 138 -1.12 -5.96 -2.44
C PHE A 138 -0.48 -6.87 -1.38
N VAL A 139 -0.72 -8.18 -1.47
CA VAL A 139 -0.12 -9.17 -0.55
C VAL A 139 1.35 -9.37 -0.91
N GLY A 140 1.68 -9.57 -2.19
CA GLY A 140 3.05 -9.85 -2.63
C GLY A 140 4.05 -8.75 -2.29
N THR A 141 3.69 -7.48 -2.50
CA THR A 141 4.54 -6.34 -2.10
C THR A 141 4.79 -6.29 -0.61
N THR A 142 3.78 -6.60 0.21
CA THR A 142 3.90 -6.62 1.67
C THR A 142 4.77 -7.77 2.15
N LEU A 143 4.64 -8.95 1.56
CA LEU A 143 5.52 -10.10 1.85
C LEU A 143 6.98 -9.81 1.46
N ILE A 144 7.21 -9.09 0.35
CA ILE A 144 8.55 -8.62 -0.02
C ILE A 144 9.08 -7.65 1.02
N MET A 145 8.30 -6.67 1.47
CA MET A 145 8.72 -5.77 2.56
C MET A 145 9.09 -6.54 3.83
N ALA A 146 8.31 -7.57 4.21
CA ALA A 146 8.63 -8.41 5.36
C ALA A 146 9.98 -9.13 5.19
N MET A 147 10.29 -9.61 3.98
CA MET A 147 11.58 -10.25 3.66
C MET A 147 12.75 -9.25 3.66
N GLU A 148 12.56 -8.06 3.11
CA GLU A 148 13.61 -7.02 3.02
C GLU A 148 13.92 -6.40 4.39
N GLU A 149 12.89 -6.07 5.15
CA GLU A 149 13.04 -5.32 6.41
C GLU A 149 13.23 -6.25 7.63
N TYR A 150 12.63 -7.45 7.61
CA TYR A 150 12.45 -8.25 8.84
C TYR A 150 12.81 -9.74 8.69
N SER A 151 13.51 -10.16 7.63
CA SER A 151 13.88 -11.57 7.44
C SER A 151 14.75 -12.17 8.56
N ALA A 152 15.41 -11.35 9.38
CA ALA A 152 16.19 -11.83 10.52
C ALA A 152 15.32 -12.42 11.65
N ILE A 153 14.06 -11.99 11.76
CA ILE A 153 13.13 -12.44 12.80
C ILE A 153 12.04 -13.39 12.30
N ILE A 154 11.89 -13.54 10.98
CA ILE A 154 11.00 -14.53 10.36
C ILE A 154 11.72 -15.88 10.28
N SER A 155 11.06 -16.98 10.66
CA SER A 155 11.62 -18.33 10.54
C SER A 155 12.00 -18.70 9.10
N LYS A 156 13.01 -19.57 8.94
CA LYS A 156 13.46 -20.00 7.61
C LYS A 156 12.40 -20.79 6.84
N SER A 157 11.52 -21.51 7.54
CA SER A 157 10.35 -22.17 6.95
C SER A 157 9.38 -21.15 6.36
N THR A 158 9.03 -20.11 7.10
CA THR A 158 8.11 -19.07 6.64
C THR A 158 8.71 -18.25 5.50
N GLN A 159 10.02 -17.94 5.56
CA GLN A 159 10.73 -17.32 4.43
C GLN A 159 10.61 -18.16 3.15
N LYS A 160 10.74 -19.50 3.24
CA LYS A 160 10.56 -20.40 2.08
C LYS A 160 9.12 -20.40 1.56
N LEU A 161 8.14 -20.39 2.45
CA LEU A 161 6.71 -20.27 2.08
C LEU A 161 6.44 -18.95 1.35
N ILE A 162 6.97 -17.83 1.85
CA ILE A 162 6.85 -16.52 1.20
C ILE A 162 7.40 -16.59 -0.23
N LEU A 163 8.61 -17.12 -0.41
CA LEU A 163 9.23 -17.23 -1.74
C LEU A 163 8.40 -18.09 -2.71
N GLN A 164 7.84 -19.20 -2.24
CA GLN A 164 6.95 -20.03 -3.05
C GLN A 164 5.64 -19.30 -3.40
N SER A 165 5.08 -18.56 -2.44
CA SER A 165 3.87 -17.78 -2.66
C SER A 165 4.10 -16.69 -3.71
N LEU A 166 5.21 -15.96 -3.61
CA LEU A 166 5.60 -14.91 -4.57
C LEU A 166 5.86 -15.46 -5.98
N TYR A 167 6.41 -16.68 -6.10
CA TYR A 167 6.49 -17.38 -7.38
C TYR A 167 5.09 -17.59 -7.99
N ASN A 168 4.15 -18.12 -7.21
CA ASN A 168 2.77 -18.34 -7.66
C ASN A 168 2.08 -17.02 -8.01
N THR A 169 2.29 -15.97 -7.20
CA THR A 169 1.80 -14.60 -7.46
C THR A 169 2.29 -14.10 -8.82
N THR A 170 3.59 -14.21 -9.07
CA THR A 170 4.22 -13.77 -10.33
C THR A 170 3.69 -14.57 -11.52
N LYS A 171 3.52 -15.88 -11.37
CA LYS A 171 2.93 -16.73 -12.41
C LYS A 171 1.45 -16.44 -12.65
N GLY A 172 0.67 -16.24 -11.60
CA GLY A 172 -0.74 -15.85 -11.70
C GLY A 172 -0.95 -14.51 -12.40
N ASP A 173 -0.02 -13.57 -12.25
CA ASP A 173 -0.06 -12.31 -13.00
C ASP A 173 0.22 -12.49 -14.50
N GLU A 174 0.84 -13.59 -14.94
CA GLU A 174 0.90 -13.95 -16.37
C GLU A 174 -0.49 -14.30 -16.93
N TYR A 175 -1.52 -14.49 -16.10
CA TYR A 175 -2.88 -14.76 -16.58
C TYR A 175 -3.65 -13.45 -16.80
N ARG A 176 -3.10 -12.35 -16.27
CA ARG A 176 -3.65 -10.99 -16.37
C ARG A 176 -3.17 -10.29 -17.62
N PHE A 177 -3.93 -10.48 -18.69
CA PHE A 177 -3.69 -9.80 -19.96
C PHE A 177 -4.98 -9.11 -20.40
N GLY A 178 -5.17 -7.86 -19.98
CA GLY A 178 -6.33 -7.06 -20.40
C GLY A 178 -6.44 -6.94 -21.92
N ASN A 179 -5.33 -7.07 -22.65
CA ASN A 179 -5.27 -7.05 -24.10
C ASN A 179 -5.70 -8.38 -24.80
N THR A 180 -5.83 -9.50 -24.08
CA THR A 180 -6.32 -10.76 -24.69
C THR A 180 -7.85 -10.85 -24.69
N ASP A 181 -8.50 -10.28 -23.66
CA ASP A 181 -9.94 -10.11 -23.58
C ASP A 181 -10.27 -8.95 -22.65
N ASN A 182 -10.57 -7.79 -23.23
CA ASN A 182 -10.84 -6.56 -22.50
C ASN A 182 -12.19 -6.57 -21.76
N THR A 183 -12.99 -7.63 -21.93
CA THR A 183 -14.21 -7.86 -21.15
C THR A 183 -13.96 -8.63 -19.86
N LYS A 184 -12.77 -9.26 -19.73
CA LYS A 184 -12.40 -10.10 -18.58
C LYS A 184 -11.44 -9.43 -17.62
N ASP A 185 -10.42 -8.72 -18.11
CA ASP A 185 -9.46 -8.02 -17.25
C ASP A 185 -9.16 -6.62 -17.79
N ASN A 186 -8.82 -5.71 -16.90
CA ASN A 186 -8.47 -4.32 -17.18
C ASN A 186 -7.03 -4.00 -16.77
N LEU A 187 -6.19 -4.99 -16.47
CA LEU A 187 -4.77 -4.76 -16.21
C LEU A 187 -3.99 -4.42 -17.48
N TYR A 188 -3.67 -3.14 -17.60
CA TYR A 188 -2.78 -2.56 -18.61
C TYR A 188 -1.64 -1.82 -17.92
N PRO A 189 -0.49 -1.59 -18.55
CA PRO A 189 0.58 -0.77 -17.97
C PRO A 189 0.10 0.61 -17.48
N ALA A 190 -0.95 1.16 -18.12
CA ALA A 190 -1.58 2.40 -17.71
C ALA A 190 -2.44 2.32 -16.43
N TYR A 191 -2.71 1.14 -15.88
CA TYR A 191 -3.50 0.98 -14.64
C TYR A 191 -2.68 1.32 -13.39
N SER A 192 -1.83 2.34 -13.43
CA SER A 192 -1.03 2.88 -12.31
C SER A 192 -0.63 1.85 -11.23
N ASN A 193 -1.37 1.76 -10.12
CA ASN A 193 -1.01 1.06 -8.92
C ASN A 193 -0.90 -0.47 -9.04
N PRO A 194 -1.87 -1.26 -9.55
CA PRO A 194 -1.68 -2.70 -9.64
C PRO A 194 -0.59 -3.03 -10.68
N SER A 195 -0.42 -2.19 -11.70
CA SER A 195 0.63 -2.35 -12.71
C SER A 195 2.03 -2.12 -12.15
N ILE A 196 2.23 -1.05 -11.37
CA ILE A 196 3.49 -0.75 -10.71
C ILE A 196 3.85 -1.87 -9.72
N MET A 197 2.88 -2.33 -8.92
CA MET A 197 3.09 -3.44 -7.98
C MET A 197 3.40 -4.76 -8.69
N ARG A 198 2.72 -5.09 -9.80
CA ARG A 198 3.01 -6.28 -10.62
C ARG A 198 4.46 -6.28 -11.12
N ALA A 199 4.90 -5.18 -11.71
CA ALA A 199 6.28 -5.05 -12.19
C ALA A 199 7.30 -5.27 -11.05
N PHE A 200 7.03 -4.66 -9.89
CA PHE A 200 7.86 -4.84 -8.70
C PHE A 200 7.95 -6.29 -8.26
N VAL A 201 6.81 -6.94 -8.01
CA VAL A 201 6.75 -8.32 -7.52
C VAL A 201 7.45 -9.27 -8.49
N SER A 202 7.19 -9.12 -9.79
CA SER A 202 7.80 -9.96 -10.82
C SER A 202 9.32 -9.77 -10.91
N GLY A 203 9.78 -8.52 -10.95
CA GLY A 203 11.20 -8.19 -11.05
C GLY A 203 12.01 -8.56 -9.81
N TRP A 204 11.43 -8.41 -8.62
CA TRP A 204 12.05 -8.81 -7.35
C TRP A 204 12.08 -10.34 -7.21
N THR A 205 10.95 -11.01 -7.44
CA THR A 205 10.82 -12.48 -7.31
C THR A 205 11.74 -13.19 -8.29
N GLY A 206 11.75 -12.74 -9.55
CA GLY A 206 12.62 -13.29 -10.57
C GLY A 206 14.09 -13.26 -10.18
N ARG A 207 14.56 -12.14 -9.61
CA ARG A 207 15.95 -12.02 -9.14
C ARG A 207 16.22 -12.90 -7.93
N ARG A 208 15.32 -12.87 -6.95
CA ARG A 208 15.46 -13.62 -5.69
C ARG A 208 15.50 -15.13 -5.92
N LEU A 209 14.77 -15.63 -6.92
CA LEU A 209 14.71 -17.05 -7.27
C LEU A 209 15.63 -17.44 -8.43
N HIS A 210 16.39 -16.49 -8.99
CA HIS A 210 17.18 -16.68 -10.21
C HIS A 210 16.36 -17.13 -11.44
N GLU A 211 15.08 -16.75 -11.48
CA GLU A 211 14.15 -16.98 -12.59
C GLU A 211 14.27 -15.85 -13.64
N LYS A 212 15.10 -16.10 -14.67
CA LYS A 212 15.42 -15.11 -15.71
C LYS A 212 14.18 -14.60 -16.47
N ASN A 213 13.20 -15.47 -16.72
CA ASN A 213 11.99 -15.09 -17.46
C ASN A 213 11.10 -14.15 -16.66
N MET A 214 10.92 -14.41 -15.35
CA MET A 214 10.20 -13.50 -14.45
C MET A 214 10.90 -12.14 -14.37
N THR A 215 12.23 -12.17 -14.18
CA THR A 215 13.06 -10.96 -14.15
C THR A 215 12.85 -10.12 -15.41
N THR A 216 13.01 -10.74 -16.58
CA THR A 216 12.87 -10.05 -17.88
C THR A 216 11.45 -9.53 -18.10
N SER A 217 10.43 -10.31 -17.71
CA SER A 217 9.02 -9.93 -17.82
C SER A 217 8.70 -8.70 -16.95
N GLY A 218 9.14 -8.70 -15.69
CA GLY A 218 8.96 -7.57 -14.78
C GLY A 218 9.63 -6.29 -15.28
N GLU A 219 10.88 -6.37 -15.73
CA GLU A 219 11.62 -5.22 -16.30
C GLU A 219 10.96 -4.68 -17.57
N LYS A 220 10.51 -5.57 -18.47
CA LYS A 220 9.83 -5.15 -19.69
C LYS A 220 8.49 -4.47 -19.38
N TYR A 221 7.70 -5.03 -18.47
CA TYR A 221 6.43 -4.44 -18.07
C TYR A 221 6.63 -3.08 -17.37
N ALA A 222 7.68 -2.96 -16.55
CA ALA A 222 8.08 -1.68 -15.98
C ALA A 222 8.43 -0.64 -17.05
N GLN A 223 9.15 -1.04 -18.10
CA GLN A 223 9.48 -0.14 -19.20
C GLN A 223 8.21 0.41 -19.89
N ASP A 224 7.19 -0.43 -20.11
CA ASP A 224 5.93 0.02 -20.69
C ASP A 224 5.21 1.06 -19.79
N ILE A 225 5.32 0.92 -18.46
CA ILE A 225 4.78 1.90 -17.49
C ILE A 225 5.59 3.21 -17.55
N ILE A 226 6.92 3.11 -17.59
CA ILE A 226 7.84 4.26 -17.66
C ILE A 226 7.61 5.04 -18.96
N ASP A 227 7.45 4.36 -20.08
CA ASP A 227 7.19 4.99 -21.39
C ASP A 227 5.86 5.75 -21.38
N LEU A 228 4.82 5.20 -20.74
CA LEU A 228 3.55 5.90 -20.55
C LEU A 228 3.69 7.11 -19.63
N PHE A 229 4.46 7.01 -18.56
CA PHE A 229 4.71 8.13 -17.65
C PHE A 229 5.44 9.27 -18.35
N ASN A 230 6.56 8.96 -19.02
CA ASN A 230 7.45 9.92 -19.69
C ASN A 230 6.79 10.71 -20.84
N ARG A 231 5.60 10.32 -21.29
CA ARG A 231 4.80 11.11 -22.25
C ARG A 231 4.49 12.50 -21.70
N ALA A 232 4.19 12.61 -20.41
CA ALA A 232 3.67 13.83 -19.80
C ALA A 232 4.01 13.98 -18.31
N ASP A 233 4.98 13.20 -17.82
CA ASP A 233 5.41 13.13 -16.41
C ASP A 233 4.26 12.91 -15.42
N THR A 234 3.27 12.12 -15.83
CA THR A 234 2.07 11.82 -15.04
C THR A 234 1.64 10.37 -15.16
N LEU A 235 1.09 9.85 -14.07
CA LEU A 235 0.32 8.61 -14.08
C LEU A 235 -1.09 8.86 -14.60
N SER A 236 -1.77 7.80 -15.06
CA SER A 236 -3.16 7.89 -15.48
C SER A 236 -4.11 8.38 -14.38
N GLU A 237 -3.81 8.06 -13.11
CA GLU A 237 -4.62 8.39 -11.93
C GLU A 237 -3.91 9.41 -11.01
N PHE A 238 -3.05 10.28 -11.57
CA PHE A 238 -2.07 11.12 -10.86
C PHE A 238 -2.61 12.09 -9.78
N ASN A 239 -3.91 12.42 -9.78
CA ASN A 239 -4.52 13.27 -8.75
C ASN A 239 -5.64 12.59 -7.96
N SER A 240 -5.81 11.27 -8.10
CA SER A 240 -6.70 10.49 -7.24
C SER A 240 -6.11 10.44 -5.83
N GLY A 241 -6.86 10.90 -4.82
CA GLY A 241 -6.39 10.90 -3.43
C GLY A 241 -6.00 9.50 -2.91
N THR A 242 -6.66 8.44 -3.39
CA THR A 242 -6.30 7.06 -3.00
C THR A 242 -5.29 6.45 -3.97
N TYR A 243 -5.56 6.44 -5.28
CA TYR A 243 -4.71 5.70 -6.23
C TYR A 243 -3.34 6.33 -6.46
N THR A 244 -3.20 7.66 -6.34
CA THR A 244 -1.88 8.30 -6.31
C THR A 244 -1.07 7.80 -5.11
N GLY A 245 -1.71 7.66 -3.96
CA GLY A 245 -1.08 7.17 -2.74
C GLY A 245 -0.56 5.73 -2.88
N VAL A 246 -1.35 4.81 -3.45
CA VAL A 246 -0.90 3.44 -3.74
C VAL A 246 0.22 3.44 -4.80
N SER A 247 0.12 4.30 -5.81
CA SER A 247 1.14 4.35 -6.88
C SER A 247 2.48 4.82 -6.34
N LEU A 248 2.50 5.84 -5.49
CA LEU A 248 3.69 6.28 -4.77
C LEU A 248 4.28 5.15 -3.90
N PHE A 249 3.43 4.39 -3.20
CA PHE A 249 3.87 3.20 -2.48
C PHE A 249 4.62 2.24 -3.41
N GLY A 250 4.04 1.85 -4.54
CA GLY A 250 4.69 0.92 -5.48
C GLY A 250 6.01 1.45 -6.05
N LEU A 251 6.09 2.74 -6.41
CA LEU A 251 7.32 3.38 -6.89
C LEU A 251 8.39 3.45 -5.81
N LEU A 252 8.02 3.64 -4.54
CA LEU A 252 8.98 3.59 -3.43
C LEU A 252 9.63 2.22 -3.32
N LEU A 253 8.86 1.15 -3.50
CA LEU A 253 9.40 -0.21 -3.50
C LEU A 253 10.40 -0.42 -4.64
N TRP A 254 10.11 0.11 -5.84
CA TRP A 254 11.04 0.08 -6.97
C TRP A 254 12.37 0.73 -6.60
N SER A 255 12.33 1.92 -6.00
CA SER A 255 13.53 2.68 -5.65
C SER A 255 14.31 2.06 -4.48
N LYS A 256 13.65 1.37 -3.55
CA LYS A 256 14.25 0.92 -2.29
C LYS A 256 14.76 -0.51 -2.32
N TYR A 257 14.05 -1.42 -2.98
CA TYR A 257 14.27 -2.87 -2.84
C TYR A 257 14.73 -3.58 -4.10
N LEU A 258 14.92 -2.87 -5.21
CA LEU A 258 15.50 -3.44 -6.44
C LEU A 258 16.95 -2.96 -6.64
N PRO A 259 17.82 -3.81 -7.21
CA PRO A 259 19.22 -3.46 -7.46
C PRO A 259 19.39 -2.34 -8.49
N GLU A 260 20.54 -1.66 -8.42
CA GLU A 260 20.89 -0.51 -9.29
C GLU A 260 20.80 -0.79 -10.79
N ASP A 261 20.86 -2.05 -11.23
CA ASP A 261 20.80 -2.41 -12.64
C ASP A 261 19.37 -2.42 -13.21
N SER A 262 18.33 -2.49 -12.36
CA SER A 262 16.92 -2.49 -12.75
C SER A 262 16.47 -1.16 -13.37
N VAL A 263 15.64 -1.22 -14.41
CA VAL A 263 15.01 -0.01 -15.00
C VAL A 263 14.09 0.68 -13.99
N MET A 264 13.48 -0.09 -13.09
CA MET A 264 12.60 0.39 -12.03
C MET A 264 13.37 1.26 -11.03
N THR A 265 14.51 0.78 -10.53
CA THR A 265 15.37 1.54 -9.59
C THR A 265 15.85 2.85 -10.20
N LYS A 266 16.17 2.85 -11.50
CA LYS A 266 16.64 4.04 -12.22
C LYS A 266 15.55 5.07 -12.43
N ALA A 267 14.33 4.65 -12.77
CA ALA A 267 13.24 5.55 -13.13
C ALA A 267 12.44 6.06 -11.91
N ALA A 268 12.29 5.24 -10.87
CA ALA A 268 11.41 5.53 -9.75
C ALA A 268 11.67 6.88 -9.05
N PRO A 269 12.92 7.30 -8.76
CA PRO A 269 13.17 8.61 -8.15
C PRO A 269 12.56 9.78 -8.95
N GLY A 270 12.76 9.80 -10.27
CA GLY A 270 12.20 10.85 -11.14
C GLY A 270 10.68 10.79 -11.24
N MET A 271 10.09 9.59 -11.29
CA MET A 271 8.63 9.44 -11.31
C MET A 271 8.00 9.93 -10.00
N ILE A 272 8.62 9.64 -8.86
CA ILE A 272 8.18 10.12 -7.53
C ILE A 272 8.32 11.64 -7.44
N GLU A 273 9.45 12.19 -7.89
CA GLU A 273 9.71 13.64 -7.92
C GLU A 273 8.61 14.37 -8.70
N HIS A 274 8.40 14.02 -9.97
CA HIS A 274 7.40 14.68 -10.82
C HIS A 274 5.97 14.49 -10.31
N THR A 275 5.63 13.31 -9.76
CA THR A 275 4.33 13.12 -9.11
C THR A 275 4.14 14.10 -7.95
N TRP A 276 5.16 14.32 -7.12
CA TRP A 276 5.10 15.28 -6.03
C TRP A 276 5.13 16.73 -6.48
N GLU A 277 5.79 17.06 -7.59
CA GLU A 277 5.72 18.40 -8.18
C GLU A 277 4.29 18.73 -8.64
N ALA A 278 3.59 17.77 -9.23
CA ALA A 278 2.18 17.92 -9.59
C ALA A 278 1.28 18.02 -8.35
N ILE A 279 1.42 17.09 -7.40
CA ILE A 279 0.65 17.11 -6.15
C ILE A 279 0.93 18.38 -5.35
N GLY A 280 2.16 18.88 -5.31
CA GLY A 280 2.53 20.11 -4.60
C GLY A 280 1.84 21.36 -5.15
N GLN A 281 1.51 21.37 -6.44
CA GLN A 281 0.71 22.44 -7.06
C GLN A 281 -0.80 22.22 -6.84
N LEU A 282 -1.27 20.98 -6.84
CA LEU A 282 -2.68 20.67 -6.65
C LEU A 282 -3.13 20.67 -5.17
N TRP A 283 -2.21 20.51 -4.23
CA TRP A 283 -2.51 20.47 -2.80
C TRP A 283 -2.83 21.87 -2.26
N HIS A 284 -4.04 22.03 -1.71
CA HIS A 284 -4.43 23.25 -1.01
C HIS A 284 -4.35 23.05 0.51
N PRO A 285 -3.29 23.53 1.21
CA PRO A 285 -3.09 23.27 2.63
C PRO A 285 -4.17 23.87 3.54
N GLY A 286 -4.79 24.99 3.14
CA GLY A 286 -5.91 25.57 3.90
C GLY A 286 -7.21 24.77 3.82
N MET A 287 -7.41 24.01 2.74
CA MET A 287 -8.59 23.14 2.54
C MET A 287 -8.27 21.69 2.86
N LYS A 288 -6.98 21.38 3.06
CA LYS A 288 -6.43 20.03 3.22
C LYS A 288 -6.93 19.07 2.15
N ASN A 289 -6.93 19.54 0.90
CA ASN A 289 -7.48 18.78 -0.22
C ASN A 289 -6.61 18.93 -1.47
N ILE A 290 -6.52 17.86 -2.26
CA ILE A 290 -5.96 17.92 -3.62
C ILE A 290 -7.07 18.45 -4.54
N ALA A 291 -6.76 19.47 -5.34
CA ALA A 291 -7.69 20.05 -6.29
C ALA A 291 -8.00 19.11 -7.47
N GLY A 292 -9.15 19.32 -8.10
CA GLY A 292 -9.65 18.47 -9.19
C GLY A 292 -8.73 18.39 -10.43
N PRO A 293 -9.11 17.58 -11.43
CA PRO A 293 -10.44 17.02 -11.68
C PRO A 293 -10.84 15.76 -10.87
N TRP A 294 -9.98 15.25 -9.97
CA TRP A 294 -10.25 14.07 -9.14
C TRP A 294 -10.54 12.80 -9.95
N ASP A 295 -9.75 12.57 -10.98
CA ASP A 295 -9.91 11.41 -11.85
C ASP A 295 -9.83 10.10 -11.04
N ARG A 296 -10.78 9.19 -11.27
CA ARG A 296 -10.95 7.93 -10.53
C ARG A 296 -10.74 8.09 -9.02
N SER A 297 -11.46 9.01 -8.39
CA SER A 297 -11.42 9.19 -6.93
C SER A 297 -12.66 8.58 -6.23
N TYR A 298 -12.53 8.25 -4.95
CA TYR A 298 -13.68 7.87 -4.11
C TYR A 298 -14.50 9.08 -3.64
N GLY A 299 -13.95 10.28 -3.77
CA GLY A 299 -14.63 11.51 -3.44
C GLY A 299 -13.77 12.74 -3.74
N TYR A 300 -14.44 13.89 -3.76
CA TYR A 300 -13.81 15.18 -4.05
C TYR A 300 -13.25 15.86 -2.79
N ASP A 301 -13.71 15.46 -1.60
CA ASP A 301 -13.31 16.04 -0.31
C ASP A 301 -12.57 15.00 0.53
N MET A 302 -11.24 15.06 0.53
CA MET A 302 -10.36 14.18 1.31
C MET A 302 -10.55 14.35 2.83
N ASN A 303 -11.32 15.33 3.30
CA ASN A 303 -11.71 15.46 4.71
C ASN A 303 -12.95 14.61 5.06
N ARG A 304 -13.57 13.93 4.08
CA ARG A 304 -14.78 13.09 4.29
C ARG A 304 -14.54 11.61 4.06
N TYR A 305 -13.56 11.28 3.23
CA TYR A 305 -13.11 9.92 3.01
C TYR A 305 -11.62 9.81 3.32
N LEU A 306 -11.22 8.68 3.89
CA LEU A 306 -9.81 8.42 4.12
C LEU A 306 -9.15 8.12 2.77
N SER A 307 -8.19 8.96 2.41
CA SER A 307 -7.37 8.79 1.22
C SER A 307 -5.96 8.40 1.62
N LEU A 308 -5.29 7.60 0.78
CA LEU A 308 -3.90 7.24 1.05
C LEU A 308 -2.95 8.44 0.97
N MET A 309 -3.25 9.42 0.13
CA MET A 309 -2.52 10.69 0.17
C MET A 309 -2.63 11.39 1.53
N ALA A 310 -3.75 11.28 2.26
CA ALA A 310 -3.83 11.81 3.63
C ALA A 310 -2.80 11.15 4.57
N LEU A 311 -2.55 9.85 4.42
CA LEU A 311 -1.54 9.14 5.20
C LEU A 311 -0.12 9.58 4.81
N TRP A 312 0.17 9.79 3.51
CA TRP A 312 1.45 10.38 3.09
C TRP A 312 1.63 11.79 3.65
N PHE A 313 0.62 12.65 3.56
CA PHE A 313 0.67 13.98 4.17
C PHE A 313 0.89 13.90 5.68
N TRP A 314 0.26 12.96 6.40
CA TRP A 314 0.54 12.76 7.82
C TRP A 314 2.04 12.52 8.05
N THR A 315 2.65 11.57 7.35
CA THR A 315 4.08 11.27 7.53
C THR A 315 4.98 12.49 7.25
N LEU A 316 4.62 13.35 6.30
CA LEU A 316 5.45 14.47 5.86
C LEU A 316 5.23 15.77 6.65
N ILE A 317 3.97 16.13 6.92
CA ILE A 317 3.59 17.44 7.48
C ILE A 317 2.83 17.36 8.81
N GLY A 318 2.59 16.15 9.32
CA GLY A 318 1.90 15.92 10.60
C GLY A 318 0.41 15.62 10.40
N LYS A 319 -0.17 14.89 11.35
CA LYS A 319 -1.57 14.45 11.35
C LYS A 319 -2.51 15.64 11.20
N GLU A 320 -2.23 16.71 11.95
CA GLU A 320 -3.01 17.93 12.05
C GLU A 320 -3.00 18.78 10.78
N ASN A 321 -2.02 18.58 9.89
CA ASN A 321 -1.94 19.28 8.61
C ASN A 321 -2.34 18.39 7.43
N SER A 322 -2.64 17.11 7.68
CA SER A 322 -3.17 16.18 6.68
C SER A 322 -4.68 16.40 6.45
N SER A 323 -5.28 15.64 5.53
CA SER A 323 -6.72 15.61 5.27
C SER A 323 -7.54 14.81 6.29
N LEU A 324 -6.94 14.37 7.40
CA LEU A 324 -7.71 13.70 8.44
C LEU A 324 -8.65 14.67 9.16
N ILE A 325 -9.88 14.20 9.41
CA ILE A 325 -10.93 15.02 10.01
C ILE A 325 -10.81 15.07 11.54
N ASN A 326 -10.78 16.27 12.08
CA ASN A 326 -10.96 16.49 13.52
C ASN A 326 -12.47 16.59 13.84
N LYS A 327 -12.95 15.96 14.91
CA LYS A 327 -14.34 16.11 15.40
C LYS A 327 -14.73 17.57 15.68
N ALA A 328 -13.76 18.43 16.00
CA ALA A 328 -13.96 19.86 16.21
C ALA A 328 -13.98 20.70 14.90
N SER A 329 -13.94 20.07 13.72
CA SER A 329 -13.89 20.82 12.45
C SER A 329 -15.20 21.60 12.20
N PRO A 330 -15.13 22.86 11.73
CA PRO A 330 -16.32 23.68 11.46
C PRO A 330 -17.28 22.97 10.50
N GLY A 331 -18.53 22.75 10.95
CA GLY A 331 -19.55 21.98 10.22
C GLY A 331 -19.97 20.67 10.91
N PHE A 332 -19.24 20.25 11.94
CA PHE A 332 -19.63 19.17 12.85
C PHE A 332 -19.81 19.75 14.27
N MET A 333 -20.79 20.64 14.46
CA MET A 333 -21.11 21.14 15.79
C MET A 333 -21.86 20.06 16.58
N ILE A 334 -21.12 19.07 17.10
CA ILE A 334 -21.59 18.32 18.26
C ILE A 334 -21.14 19.13 19.48
N HIS A 335 -22.10 19.79 20.11
CA HIS A 335 -21.93 20.41 21.42
C HIS A 335 -21.33 19.37 22.39
N ASP A 336 -20.24 19.72 23.06
CA ASP A 336 -19.63 18.99 24.20
C ASP A 336 -18.95 17.62 23.95
N SER A 337 -18.16 17.44 22.89
CA SER A 337 -17.22 16.28 22.85
C SER A 337 -15.76 16.70 22.89
N CYS A 338 -15.13 16.50 24.06
CA CYS A 338 -13.74 16.76 24.40
C CYS A 338 -12.71 15.80 23.76
N THR A 339 -12.89 15.44 22.48
CA THR A 339 -11.88 14.62 21.78
C THR A 339 -11.24 15.45 20.67
N ASP A 340 -10.12 16.09 20.98
CA ASP A 340 -9.32 16.94 20.08
C ASP A 340 -8.53 16.15 19.01
N HIS A 341 -8.80 14.85 18.84
CA HIS A 341 -8.01 13.95 18.00
C HIS A 341 -8.74 13.63 16.70
N GLU A 342 -8.04 13.69 15.55
CA GLU A 342 -8.64 13.22 14.29
C GLU A 342 -8.96 11.73 14.36
N GLN A 343 -10.11 11.36 13.78
CA GLN A 343 -10.69 10.01 13.85
C GLN A 343 -10.83 9.40 12.46
N PRO A 344 -9.80 8.72 11.92
CA PRO A 344 -9.88 8.07 10.61
C PRO A 344 -11.06 7.09 10.49
N GLN A 345 -11.46 6.47 11.60
CA GLN A 345 -12.50 5.44 11.67
C GLN A 345 -13.93 5.94 11.39
N ILE A 346 -14.18 7.26 11.38
CA ILE A 346 -15.50 7.81 11.03
C ILE A 346 -15.60 8.25 9.56
N MET A 347 -14.48 8.19 8.83
CA MET A 347 -14.44 8.58 7.42
C MET A 347 -14.90 7.40 6.55
N SER A 348 -15.52 7.67 5.39
CA SER A 348 -15.68 6.60 4.40
C SER A 348 -14.31 6.11 3.94
N HIS A 349 -14.22 4.87 3.45
CA HIS A 349 -12.93 4.23 3.13
C HIS A 349 -11.96 4.11 4.33
N MET A 350 -12.45 4.13 5.58
CA MET A 350 -11.58 3.98 6.76
C MET A 350 -10.70 2.73 6.78
N ALA A 351 -11.07 1.67 6.06
CA ALA A 351 -10.26 0.46 5.88
C ALA A 351 -8.86 0.77 5.31
N ASP A 352 -8.72 1.87 4.56
CA ASP A 352 -7.43 2.34 4.05
C ASP A 352 -6.46 2.73 5.18
N TYR A 353 -6.91 2.86 6.43
CA TYR A 353 -6.05 3.16 7.56
C TYR A 353 -5.07 2.02 7.87
N ALA A 354 -5.40 0.80 7.46
CA ALA A 354 -4.53 -0.37 7.58
C ALA A 354 -3.23 -0.25 6.76
N TRP A 355 -3.12 0.70 5.83
CA TRP A 355 -1.87 1.04 5.15
C TRP A 355 -0.84 1.74 6.05
N GLY A 356 -1.25 2.24 7.21
CA GLY A 356 -0.42 3.03 8.12
C GLY A 356 0.98 2.46 8.37
N PRO A 357 1.14 1.16 8.71
CA PRO A 357 2.45 0.58 8.95
C PRO A 357 3.34 0.56 7.70
N LEU A 358 2.77 0.23 6.53
CA LEU A 358 3.51 0.19 5.27
C LEU A 358 4.09 1.56 4.93
N PHE A 359 3.29 2.62 5.13
CA PHE A 359 3.68 3.98 4.81
C PHE A 359 4.69 4.52 5.81
N ALA A 360 4.50 4.24 7.10
CA ALA A 360 5.44 4.64 8.14
C ALA A 360 6.83 4.02 7.97
N ILE A 361 6.93 2.75 7.54
CA ILE A 361 8.21 2.08 7.24
C ILE A 361 8.94 2.74 6.07
N LEU A 362 8.20 3.28 5.09
CA LEU A 362 8.77 3.91 3.89
C LEU A 362 8.97 5.42 4.02
N ALA A 363 8.44 6.06 5.08
CA ALA A 363 8.31 7.50 5.19
C ALA A 363 9.62 8.28 5.01
N ASP A 364 10.70 7.85 5.68
CA ASP A 364 11.98 8.58 5.62
C ASP A 364 12.64 8.45 4.24
N HIS A 365 12.53 7.27 3.61
CA HIS A 365 12.98 7.05 2.23
C HIS A 365 12.14 7.89 1.26
N HIS A 366 10.83 7.92 1.45
CA HIS A 366 9.92 8.73 0.64
C HIS A 366 10.28 10.21 0.72
N GLN A 367 10.42 10.75 1.93
CA GLN A 367 10.79 12.15 2.15
C GLN A 367 12.10 12.52 1.45
N SER A 368 13.07 11.60 1.39
CA SER A 368 14.37 11.82 0.74
C SER A 368 14.28 12.03 -0.78
N LEU A 369 13.22 11.52 -1.41
CA LEU A 369 12.97 11.61 -2.86
C LEU A 369 12.08 12.80 -3.25
N ILE A 370 11.56 13.57 -2.28
CA ILE A 370 10.69 14.72 -2.54
C ILE A 370 11.52 15.99 -2.60
N PRO A 371 11.36 16.84 -3.65
CA PRO A 371 12.05 18.12 -3.70
C PRO A 371 11.78 18.98 -2.46
N LYS A 372 12.84 19.55 -1.88
CA LYS A 372 12.75 20.41 -0.68
C LYS A 372 11.74 21.55 -0.85
N LYS A 373 11.65 22.11 -2.06
CA LYS A 373 10.69 23.17 -2.41
C LYS A 373 9.26 22.68 -2.25
N VAL A 374 8.93 21.49 -2.77
CA VAL A 374 7.60 20.88 -2.62
C VAL A 374 7.28 20.68 -1.14
N LEU A 375 8.16 20.02 -0.38
CA LEU A 375 7.96 19.78 1.06
C LEU A 375 7.69 21.09 1.84
N SER A 376 8.43 22.15 1.53
CA SER A 376 8.23 23.45 2.18
C SER A 376 6.89 24.11 1.84
N GLY A 377 6.36 23.86 0.63
CA GLY A 377 5.08 24.39 0.14
C GLY A 377 3.86 23.67 0.72
N LEU A 378 4.00 22.42 1.18
CA LEU A 378 2.87 21.62 1.66
C LEU A 378 2.14 22.19 2.89
N LYS A 379 2.74 23.12 3.63
CA LYS A 379 2.18 23.70 4.86
C LYS A 379 1.50 25.05 4.67
N ARG A 380 1.74 25.74 3.55
CA ARG A 380 1.24 27.11 3.33
C ARG A 380 0.89 27.33 1.88
N PHE A 381 -0.32 27.85 1.64
CA PHE A 381 -0.79 28.14 0.30
C PHE A 381 0.08 29.23 -0.33
N SER A 382 0.62 28.96 -1.52
CA SER A 382 1.61 29.81 -2.20
C SER A 382 0.99 30.97 -2.99
N GLY A 383 -0.33 31.08 -3.01
CA GLY A 383 -1.07 32.08 -3.78
C GLY A 383 -1.82 31.47 -4.96
N GLU A 384 -2.63 32.31 -5.59
CA GLU A 384 -3.46 31.91 -6.73
C GLU A 384 -2.60 31.49 -7.93
N HIS A 385 -2.94 30.36 -8.56
CA HIS A 385 -2.22 29.83 -9.71
C HIS A 385 -3.06 28.86 -10.53
N THR A 386 -2.54 28.52 -11.71
CA THR A 386 -3.10 27.48 -12.59
C THR A 386 -2.06 26.39 -12.79
N PHE A 387 -2.52 25.14 -12.77
CA PHE A 387 -1.78 23.93 -13.09
C PHE A 387 -2.30 23.36 -14.40
N GLU A 388 -1.40 22.89 -15.26
CA GLU A 388 -1.72 22.22 -16.52
C GLU A 388 -0.93 20.92 -16.63
N ALA A 389 -1.58 19.84 -17.09
CA ALA A 389 -0.96 18.55 -17.32
C ALA A 389 -1.72 17.72 -18.37
N SER A 390 -1.22 16.52 -18.68
CA SER A 390 -1.92 15.57 -19.53
C SER A 390 -1.81 14.14 -19.01
N ALA A 391 -2.94 13.46 -18.79
CA ALA A 391 -2.99 12.05 -18.38
C ALA A 391 -3.43 11.15 -19.55
N TYR A 392 -3.09 9.86 -19.51
CA TYR A 392 -3.50 8.92 -20.55
C TYR A 392 -3.63 7.49 -20.01
N TYR A 393 -4.78 6.87 -20.26
CA TYR A 393 -5.11 5.51 -19.88
C TYR A 393 -5.56 4.69 -21.09
N PRO A 394 -4.63 4.25 -21.96
CA PRO A 394 -4.95 3.31 -23.02
C PRO A 394 -5.34 1.92 -22.44
N PRO A 395 -6.30 1.21 -23.06
CA PRO A 395 -7.02 1.54 -24.31
C PRO A 395 -8.34 2.31 -24.08
N PHE A 396 -8.64 2.70 -22.84
CA PHE A 396 -9.89 3.37 -22.48
C PHE A 396 -9.91 4.80 -23.01
N ASP A 397 -8.82 5.53 -22.80
CA ASP A 397 -8.58 6.83 -23.42
C ASP A 397 -8.23 6.66 -24.90
N LYS A 398 -9.01 7.27 -25.78
CA LYS A 398 -8.74 7.28 -27.23
C LYS A 398 -7.72 8.35 -27.61
N VAL A 399 -7.62 9.39 -26.81
CA VAL A 399 -6.64 10.47 -26.90
C VAL A 399 -6.17 10.82 -25.48
N PRO A 400 -4.96 11.38 -25.31
CA PRO A 400 -4.55 11.95 -24.03
C PRO A 400 -5.54 13.01 -23.55
N ARG A 401 -5.82 12.99 -22.26
CA ARG A 401 -6.68 13.95 -21.58
C ARG A 401 -5.86 15.16 -21.21
N ASN A 402 -6.38 16.36 -21.44
CA ASN A 402 -5.74 17.59 -20.99
C ASN A 402 -6.41 18.04 -19.70
N ILE A 403 -5.58 18.46 -18.75
CA ILE A 403 -6.03 18.79 -17.41
C ILE A 403 -5.62 20.21 -17.11
N THR A 404 -6.57 20.98 -16.60
CA THR A 404 -6.33 22.34 -16.14
C THR A 404 -7.00 22.53 -14.79
N THR A 405 -6.25 23.03 -13.82
CA THR A 405 -6.75 23.28 -12.48
C THR A 405 -6.36 24.67 -12.04
N TRP A 406 -7.34 25.50 -11.68
CA TRP A 406 -7.12 26.80 -11.07
C TRP A 406 -7.35 26.71 -9.56
N LEU A 407 -6.43 27.27 -8.78
CA LEU A 407 -6.48 27.29 -7.33
C LEU A 407 -6.39 28.74 -6.83
N SER A 408 -7.29 29.12 -5.93
CA SER A 408 -7.24 30.34 -5.12
C SER A 408 -7.38 29.98 -3.64
N ASP A 409 -7.20 30.98 -2.76
CA ASP A 409 -7.29 30.81 -1.31
C ASP A 409 -8.63 30.22 -0.82
N LYS A 410 -9.70 30.38 -1.60
CA LYS A 410 -11.07 30.02 -1.20
C LYS A 410 -11.80 29.10 -2.17
N LEU A 411 -11.26 28.87 -3.35
CA LEU A 411 -11.90 28.07 -4.38
C LEU A 411 -10.86 27.37 -5.25
N THR A 412 -11.13 26.10 -5.58
CA THR A 412 -10.39 25.35 -6.59
C THR A 412 -11.35 24.89 -7.68
N ILE A 413 -10.91 24.90 -8.94
CA ILE A 413 -11.70 24.49 -10.10
C ILE A 413 -10.80 23.62 -10.97
N GLY A 414 -11.18 22.36 -11.16
CA GLY A 414 -10.49 21.42 -12.06
C GLY A 414 -11.34 21.10 -13.28
N ALA A 415 -10.70 20.99 -14.45
CA ALA A 415 -11.31 20.59 -15.70
C ALA A 415 -10.46 19.53 -16.41
N GLU A 416 -11.13 18.71 -17.22
CA GLU A 416 -10.55 17.65 -18.05
C GLU A 416 -11.22 17.68 -19.43
N SER A 417 -10.46 17.45 -20.51
CA SER A 417 -10.95 17.42 -21.89
C SER A 417 -10.92 16.04 -22.54
#